data_AF-A0A1G1PJI6-F1
#
_entry.id   AF-A0A1G1PJI6-F1
#
_cell.length_a   1.000
_cell.length_b   1.000
_cell.length_c   1.000
_cell.angle_alpha   90.00
_cell.angle_beta   90.00
_cell.angle_gamma   90.00
#
_symmetry.space_group_name_H-M   'P 1'
#
loop_
_entity.id
_entity.type
_entity.pdbx_description
1 polymer ?
#
loop_
_entity_poly.entity_id
_entity_poly.type
_entity_poly.pdbx_seq_one_letter_code
_entity_poly.pdbx_strand_id
1 'polypeptide(L)'
;MFSSYAYALDNSFVNIRSKIFEESKEIKALLTTSKDAVLLSSMWDSCIMTIRELDAYFYMLGIFNTIKERDLSEDAVIFLSRWLSEIKAGGELNIRILTESAYPTEGQAAIHIARLKNYLGELNKKIDSELNKISLLREAIKRKTKPR
;
A
#
# COMPACT_ATOMS: atom_id res chain seq x y z
N MET A 1 -6.66 31.38 -7.83
CA MET A 1 -7.56 30.61 -6.93
C MET A 1 -7.17 29.14 -7.05
N PHE A 2 -6.35 28.63 -6.14
CA PHE A 2 -6.12 27.19 -6.04
C PHE A 2 -7.03 26.67 -4.94
N SER A 3 -8.04 25.91 -5.35
CA SER A 3 -9.00 25.25 -4.46
C SER A 3 -8.25 24.27 -3.55
N SER A 4 -8.69 24.21 -2.29
CA SER A 4 -8.17 23.38 -1.20
C SER A 4 -7.77 21.97 -1.65
N TYR A 5 -6.47 21.66 -1.59
CA TYR A 5 -5.97 20.29 -1.59
C TYR A 5 -6.34 19.63 -0.26
N ALA A 6 -7.64 19.39 -0.03
CA ALA A 6 -8.00 18.24 0.79
C ALA A 6 -7.44 17.05 0.02
N TYR A 7 -6.47 16.35 0.59
CA TYR A 7 -5.90 15.13 0.03
C TYR A 7 -7.01 14.08 0.12
N ALA A 8 -7.97 14.16 -0.81
CA ALA A 8 -9.11 13.27 -0.84
C ALA A 8 -8.56 11.85 -0.83
N LEU A 9 -9.01 11.03 0.11
CA LEU A 9 -8.73 9.60 0.16
C LEU A 9 -8.86 9.06 -1.25
N ASP A 10 -7.73 8.74 -1.87
CA ASP A 10 -7.73 8.25 -3.24
C ASP A 10 -8.46 6.90 -3.20
N ASN A 11 -9.69 6.92 -3.74
CA ASN A 11 -10.62 5.80 -3.82
C ASN A 11 -9.93 4.53 -4.36
N SER A 12 -8.82 4.71 -5.08
CA SER A 12 -8.05 3.62 -5.65
C SER A 12 -7.20 2.81 -4.66
N PHE A 13 -6.72 3.38 -3.53
CA PHE A 13 -6.07 2.59 -2.47
C PHE A 13 -7.07 1.76 -1.68
N VAL A 14 -8.24 2.33 -1.39
CA VAL A 14 -9.35 1.64 -0.70
C VAL A 14 -9.83 0.44 -1.52
N ASN A 15 -9.92 0.59 -2.84
CA ASN A 15 -10.27 -0.50 -3.74
C ASN A 15 -9.25 -1.65 -3.71
N ILE A 16 -7.95 -1.35 -3.73
CA ILE A 16 -6.91 -2.39 -3.61
C ILE A 16 -6.96 -3.08 -2.26
N ARG A 17 -7.07 -2.31 -1.17
CA ARG A 17 -7.24 -2.85 0.20
C ARG A 17 -8.41 -3.82 0.27
N SER A 18 -9.53 -3.50 -0.40
CA SER A 18 -10.70 -4.36 -0.48
C SER A 18 -10.44 -5.64 -1.29
N LYS A 19 -9.78 -5.55 -2.45
CA LYS A 19 -9.37 -6.73 -3.23
C LYS A 19 -8.48 -7.68 -2.43
N ILE A 20 -7.47 -7.15 -1.74
CA ILE A 20 -6.56 -7.93 -0.88
C ILE A 20 -7.32 -8.58 0.28
N PHE A 21 -8.29 -7.86 0.86
CA PHE A 21 -9.13 -8.40 1.92
C PHE A 21 -10.00 -9.57 1.45
N GLU A 22 -10.68 -9.45 0.30
CA GLU A 22 -11.47 -10.57 -0.24
C GLU A 22 -10.59 -11.76 -0.57
N GLU A 23 -9.43 -11.54 -1.21
CA GLU A 23 -8.46 -12.59 -1.50
C GLU A 23 -7.97 -13.29 -0.22
N SER A 24 -7.77 -12.55 0.88
CA SER A 24 -7.40 -13.13 2.18
C SER A 24 -8.45 -14.11 2.72
N LYS A 25 -9.75 -13.86 2.46
CA LYS A 25 -10.82 -14.78 2.88
C LYS A 25 -10.79 -16.06 2.05
N GLU A 26 -10.57 -15.94 0.74
CA GLU A 26 -10.45 -17.10 -0.15
C GLU A 26 -9.26 -17.97 0.25
N ILE A 27 -8.09 -17.38 0.47
CA ILE A 27 -6.88 -18.10 0.93
C ILE A 27 -7.13 -18.77 2.29
N LYS A 28 -7.76 -18.06 3.23
CA LYS A 28 -8.05 -18.60 4.56
C LYS A 28 -8.96 -19.84 4.49
N ALA A 29 -9.92 -19.87 3.58
CA ALA A 29 -10.80 -21.02 3.40
C ALA A 29 -10.04 -22.28 2.93
N LEU A 30 -8.93 -22.11 2.20
CA LEU A 30 -8.12 -23.22 1.70
C LEU A 30 -7.18 -23.82 2.75
N LEU A 31 -6.87 -23.09 3.83
CA LEU A 31 -5.93 -23.52 4.87
C LEU A 31 -6.32 -24.86 5.52
N THR A 32 -7.61 -25.15 5.62
CA THR A 32 -8.11 -26.36 6.29
C THR A 32 -8.10 -27.60 5.39
N THR A 33 -7.92 -27.43 4.07
CA THR A 33 -8.13 -28.50 3.09
C THR A 33 -6.96 -28.73 2.13
N SER A 34 -6.08 -27.73 1.94
CA SER A 34 -4.97 -27.83 0.99
C SER A 34 -3.72 -28.44 1.63
N LYS A 35 -2.92 -29.13 0.80
CA LYS A 35 -1.59 -29.62 1.19
C LYS A 35 -0.55 -28.50 1.27
N ASP A 36 -0.85 -27.33 0.70
CA ASP A 36 0.01 -26.14 0.68
C ASP A 36 -0.24 -25.22 1.89
N ALA A 37 -0.71 -25.75 3.01
CA ALA A 37 -1.15 -24.96 4.17
C ALA A 37 -0.09 -23.96 4.67
N VAL A 38 1.20 -24.30 4.64
CA VAL A 38 2.29 -23.41 5.04
C VAL A 38 2.40 -22.20 4.10
N LEU A 39 2.35 -22.44 2.80
CA LEU A 39 2.41 -21.38 1.79
C LEU A 39 1.15 -20.50 1.84
N LEU A 40 -0.02 -21.12 1.96
CA LEU A 40 -1.29 -20.40 2.14
C LEU A 40 -1.30 -19.56 3.41
N SER A 41 -0.68 -20.02 4.50
CA SER A 41 -0.54 -19.24 5.73
C SER A 41 0.31 -18.00 5.48
N SER A 42 1.47 -18.15 4.82
CA SER A 42 2.33 -17.03 4.46
C SER A 42 1.64 -16.04 3.53
N MET A 43 0.85 -16.53 2.55
CA MET A 43 0.04 -15.67 1.70
C MET A 43 -1.01 -14.89 2.50
N TRP A 44 -1.69 -15.56 3.43
CA TRP A 44 -2.68 -14.93 4.29
C TRP A 44 -2.05 -13.86 5.19
N ASP A 45 -0.91 -14.16 5.82
CA ASP A 45 -0.16 -13.20 6.66
C ASP A 45 0.25 -11.96 5.86
N SER A 46 0.72 -12.16 4.62
CA SER A 46 1.03 -11.08 3.68
C SER A 46 -0.17 -10.18 3.42
N CYS A 47 -1.35 -10.75 3.14
CA CYS A 47 -2.59 -9.98 2.97
C CYS A 47 -2.92 -9.15 4.22
N ILE A 48 -2.90 -9.78 5.40
CA ILE A 48 -3.25 -9.10 6.65
C ILE A 48 -2.27 -7.98 6.96
N MET A 49 -0.98 -8.18 6.72
CA MET A 49 0.03 -7.14 6.93
C MET A 49 -0.24 -5.95 6.01
N THR A 50 -0.41 -6.18 4.70
CA THR A 50 -0.69 -5.10 3.75
C THR A 50 -1.97 -4.34 4.08
N ILE A 51 -3.03 -5.02 4.53
CA ILE A 51 -4.27 -4.36 4.96
C ILE A 51 -4.01 -3.44 6.17
N ARG A 52 -3.27 -3.93 7.17
CA ARG A 52 -2.95 -3.13 8.37
C ARG A 52 -2.12 -1.91 8.03
N GLU A 53 -1.14 -2.05 7.15
CA GLU A 53 -0.30 -0.94 6.72
C GLU A 53 -1.11 0.11 5.95
N LEU A 54 -2.03 -0.32 5.06
CA LEU A 54 -2.94 0.57 4.35
C LEU A 54 -3.91 1.28 5.30
N ASP A 55 -4.47 0.57 6.29
CA ASP A 55 -5.36 1.16 7.29
C ASP A 55 -4.63 2.22 8.14
N ALA A 56 -3.39 1.95 8.52
CA ALA A 56 -2.54 2.91 9.22
C ALA A 56 -2.19 4.12 8.34
N TYR A 57 -1.91 3.90 7.05
CA TYR A 57 -1.72 4.99 6.09
C TYR A 57 -2.97 5.86 5.95
N PHE A 58 -4.17 5.27 5.87
CA PHE A 58 -5.42 6.04 5.80
C PHE A 58 -5.64 6.89 7.05
N TYR A 59 -5.32 6.35 8.23
CA TYR A 59 -5.39 7.11 9.47
C TYR A 59 -4.40 8.30 9.46
N MET A 60 -3.16 8.06 9.06
CA MET A 60 -2.14 9.11 8.95
C MET A 60 -2.50 10.17 7.91
N LEU A 61 -3.09 9.76 6.79
CA LEU A 61 -3.61 10.66 5.77
C LEU A 61 -4.75 11.54 6.32
N GLY A 62 -5.63 10.95 7.15
CA GLY A 62 -6.65 11.68 7.89
C GLY A 62 -6.05 12.78 8.76
N ILE A 63 -5.01 12.47 9.54
CA ILE A 63 -4.28 13.46 10.35
C ILE A 63 -3.66 14.53 9.46
N PHE A 64 -2.94 14.13 8.40
CA PHE A 64 -2.28 15.05 7.48
C PHE A 64 -3.27 16.06 6.87
N ASN A 65 -4.47 15.61 6.52
CA ASN A 65 -5.55 16.45 5.98
C ASN A 65 -6.10 17.49 6.96
N THR A 66 -5.88 17.33 8.27
CA THR A 66 -6.28 18.33 9.26
C THR A 66 -5.30 19.51 9.35
N ILE A 67 -4.09 19.37 8.80
CA ILE A 67 -3.06 20.42 8.82
C ILE A 67 -3.45 21.50 7.82
N LYS A 68 -3.59 22.74 8.30
CA LYS A 68 -3.87 23.89 7.45
C LYS A 68 -2.68 24.15 6.53
N GLU A 69 -2.93 24.60 5.30
CA GLU A 69 -1.89 24.81 4.29
C GLU A 69 -0.73 25.70 4.76
N ARG A 70 -1.03 26.73 5.56
CA ARG A 70 -0.02 27.65 6.13
C ARG A 70 0.86 27.01 7.21
N ASP A 71 0.36 25.95 7.84
CA ASP A 71 0.98 25.23 8.94
C ASP A 71 1.63 23.92 8.44
N LEU A 72 1.59 23.67 7.12
CA LEU A 72 2.13 22.47 6.49
C LEU A 72 3.66 22.54 6.45
N SER A 73 4.30 21.71 7.26
CA SER A 73 5.77 21.62 7.34
C SER A 73 6.33 20.59 6.35
N GLU A 74 7.61 20.75 6.01
CA GLU A 74 8.34 19.76 5.22
C GLU A 74 8.36 18.38 5.91
N ASP A 75 8.51 18.36 7.23
CA ASP A 75 8.55 17.12 8.02
C ASP A 75 7.25 16.32 7.90
N ALA A 76 6.09 16.99 7.97
CA ALA A 76 4.79 16.33 7.81
C ALA A 76 4.68 15.61 6.45
N VAL A 77 5.21 16.24 5.40
CA VAL A 77 5.24 15.66 4.04
C VAL A 77 6.25 14.51 3.93
N ILE A 78 7.41 14.62 4.58
CA ILE A 78 8.41 13.54 4.64
C ILE A 78 7.83 12.29 5.32
N PHE A 79 7.09 12.47 6.43
CA PHE A 79 6.46 11.34 7.12
C PHE A 79 5.46 10.60 6.22
N LEU A 80 4.65 11.33 5.43
CA LEU A 80 3.72 10.73 4.48
C LEU A 80 4.45 9.94 3.38
N SER A 81 5.55 10.49 2.83
CA SER A 81 6.38 9.77 1.85
C SER A 81 7.02 8.50 2.42
N ARG A 82 7.48 8.54 3.68
CA ARG A 82 8.13 7.39 4.32
C ARG A 82 7.17 6.22 4.47
N TRP A 83 5.96 6.48 4.97
CA TRP A 83 4.91 5.48 5.10
C TRP A 83 4.61 4.76 3.78
N LEU A 84 4.37 5.52 2.71
CA LEU A 84 4.14 4.95 1.39
C LEU A 84 5.33 4.12 0.89
N SER A 85 6.56 4.60 1.12
CA SER A 85 7.77 3.87 0.72
C SER A 85 7.93 2.55 1.46
N GLU A 86 7.58 2.49 2.74
CA GLU A 86 7.59 1.27 3.55
C GLU A 86 6.57 0.25 3.04
N ILE A 87 5.34 0.68 2.75
CA ILE A 87 4.29 -0.18 2.15
C ILE A 87 4.78 -0.77 0.83
N LYS A 88 5.38 0.05 -0.03
CA LYS A 88 5.93 -0.41 -1.31
C LYS A 88 7.01 -1.46 -1.11
N ALA A 89 7.96 -1.21 -0.21
CA ALA A 89 9.04 -2.15 0.08
C ALA A 89 8.50 -3.50 0.59
N GLY A 90 7.49 -3.49 1.46
CA GLY A 90 6.77 -4.68 1.89
C GLY A 90 6.10 -5.43 0.72
N GLY A 91 5.40 -4.69 -0.16
CA GLY A 91 4.79 -5.24 -1.36
C GLY A 91 5.80 -5.88 -2.33
N GLU A 92 6.95 -5.24 -2.56
CA GLU A 92 8.03 -5.78 -3.40
C GLU A 92 8.63 -7.06 -2.81
N LEU A 93 8.88 -7.07 -1.49
CA LEU A 93 9.36 -8.26 -0.79
C LEU A 93 8.36 -9.42 -0.91
N ASN A 94 7.08 -9.15 -0.71
CA ASN A 94 6.02 -10.16 -0.83
C ASN A 94 5.94 -10.71 -2.27
N ILE A 95 5.97 -9.85 -3.29
CA ILE A 95 6.01 -10.29 -4.70
C ILE A 95 7.22 -11.19 -4.97
N ARG A 96 8.39 -10.82 -4.43
CA ARG A 96 9.62 -11.59 -4.58
C ARG A 96 9.49 -12.98 -3.95
N ILE A 97 9.03 -13.05 -2.70
CA ILE A 97 8.81 -14.32 -1.98
C ILE A 97 7.85 -15.22 -2.77
N LEU A 98 6.72 -14.67 -3.25
CA LEU A 98 5.73 -15.40 -4.04
C LEU A 98 6.22 -15.82 -5.44
N THR A 99 7.32 -15.24 -5.92
CA THR A 99 7.93 -15.59 -7.21
C THR A 99 9.02 -16.63 -7.04
N GLU A 100 9.82 -16.53 -5.98
CA GLU A 100 10.96 -17.40 -5.68
C GLU A 100 10.54 -18.70 -4.97
N SER A 101 9.30 -18.80 -4.49
CA SER A 101 8.74 -20.02 -3.91
C SER A 101 8.62 -21.13 -4.97
N ALA A 102 9.70 -21.88 -5.19
CA ALA A 102 9.83 -23.01 -6.11
C ALA A 102 9.06 -24.28 -5.67
N TYR A 103 7.97 -24.12 -4.93
CA TYR A 103 7.18 -25.26 -4.47
C TYR A 103 6.30 -25.75 -5.63
N PRO A 104 6.24 -27.07 -5.89
CA PRO A 104 5.16 -27.64 -6.69
C PRO A 104 3.86 -27.29 -5.98
N THR A 105 3.15 -26.30 -6.50
CA THR A 105 1.93 -25.77 -5.88
C THR A 105 0.71 -26.42 -6.50
N GLU A 106 -0.29 -26.69 -5.67
CA GLU A 106 -1.61 -27.08 -6.15
C GLU A 106 -2.18 -25.97 -7.05
N GLY A 107 -2.98 -26.35 -8.05
CA GLY A 107 -3.51 -25.39 -9.03
C GLY A 107 -4.26 -24.22 -8.40
N GLN A 108 -4.93 -24.43 -7.25
CA GLN A 108 -5.59 -23.36 -6.50
C GLN A 108 -4.60 -22.38 -5.85
N ALA A 109 -3.54 -22.87 -5.19
CA ALA A 109 -2.52 -22.01 -4.60
C ALA A 109 -1.83 -21.12 -5.65
N ALA A 110 -1.57 -21.67 -6.84
CA ALA A 110 -1.00 -20.93 -7.96
C ALA A 110 -1.89 -19.77 -8.44
N ILE A 111 -3.22 -19.96 -8.45
CA ILE A 111 -4.19 -18.90 -8.80
C ILE A 111 -4.09 -17.74 -7.81
N HIS A 112 -4.07 -18.03 -6.52
CA HIS A 112 -4.00 -17.02 -5.46
C HIS A 112 -2.66 -16.28 -5.47
N ILE A 113 -1.54 -16.97 -5.72
CA ILE A 113 -0.23 -16.35 -5.94
C ILE A 113 -0.31 -15.32 -7.08
N ALA A 114 -0.88 -15.70 -8.23
CA ALA A 114 -0.96 -14.81 -9.38
C ALA A 114 -1.81 -13.56 -9.10
N ARG A 115 -2.94 -13.72 -8.40
CA ARG A 115 -3.80 -12.61 -8.00
C ARG A 115 -3.11 -11.66 -7.01
N LEU A 116 -2.49 -12.20 -5.97
CA LEU A 116 -1.76 -11.40 -4.99
C LEU A 116 -0.62 -10.61 -5.63
N LYS A 117 0.17 -11.25 -6.50
CA LYS A 117 1.21 -10.56 -7.26
C LYS A 117 0.66 -9.41 -8.09
N ASN A 118 -0.49 -9.60 -8.73
CA ASN A 118 -1.15 -8.54 -9.48
C ASN A 118 -1.63 -7.40 -8.56
N TYR A 119 -2.29 -7.71 -7.43
CA TYR A 119 -2.79 -6.68 -6.50
C TYR A 119 -1.66 -5.88 -5.84
N LEU A 120 -0.59 -6.54 -5.40
CA LEU A 120 0.59 -5.88 -4.85
C LEU A 120 1.33 -5.07 -5.93
N GLY A 121 1.37 -5.56 -7.17
CA GLY A 121 1.93 -4.83 -8.30
C GLY A 121 1.12 -3.56 -8.65
N GLU A 122 -0.21 -3.66 -8.65
CA GLU A 122 -1.11 -2.51 -8.78
C GLU A 122 -0.90 -1.50 -7.64
N LEU A 123 -0.74 -2.00 -6.40
CA LEU A 123 -0.47 -1.16 -5.23
C LEU A 123 0.82 -0.37 -5.38
N ASN A 124 1.92 -1.04 -5.71
CA ASN A 124 3.23 -0.41 -5.86
C ASN A 124 3.21 0.69 -6.94
N LYS A 125 2.55 0.45 -8.08
CA LYS A 125 2.38 1.47 -9.13
C LYS A 125 1.62 2.69 -8.65
N LYS A 126 0.59 2.50 -7.81
CA LYS A 126 -0.17 3.61 -7.23
C LYS A 126 0.64 4.38 -6.20
N ILE A 127 1.39 3.67 -5.37
CA ILE A 127 2.32 4.28 -4.43
C ILE A 127 3.34 5.15 -5.18
N ASP A 128 3.92 4.67 -6.27
CA ASP A 128 4.85 5.46 -7.08
C ASP A 128 4.22 6.75 -7.62
N SER A 129 2.98 6.67 -8.10
CA SER A 129 2.24 7.86 -8.54
C SER A 129 2.04 8.85 -7.39
N GLU A 130 1.70 8.35 -6.20
CA GLU A 130 1.44 9.19 -5.03
C GLU A 130 2.72 9.82 -4.47
N LEU A 131 3.81 9.05 -4.38
CA LEU A 131 5.13 9.55 -3.99
C LEU A 131 5.60 10.68 -4.91
N ASN A 132 5.32 10.58 -6.22
CA ASN A 132 5.61 11.66 -7.16
C ASN A 132 4.80 12.93 -6.85
N LYS A 133 3.50 12.80 -6.55
CA LYS A 133 2.67 13.96 -6.14
C LYS A 133 3.18 14.58 -4.84
N ILE A 134 3.56 13.77 -3.86
CA ILE A 134 4.10 14.24 -2.58
C ILE A 134 5.44 14.97 -2.79
N SER A 135 6.29 14.47 -3.68
CA SER A 135 7.55 15.14 -4.04
C SER A 135 7.31 16.55 -4.61
N LEU A 136 6.33 16.70 -5.50
CA LEU A 136 5.94 18.02 -6.04
C LEU A 136 5.40 18.95 -4.95
N LEU A 137 4.59 18.42 -4.03
CA LEU A 137 4.07 19.17 -2.88
C LEU A 137 5.22 19.66 -1.98
N ARG A 138 6.19 18.79 -1.70
CA ARG A 138 7.39 19.11 -0.91
C ARG A 138 8.17 20.27 -1.53
N GLU A 139 8.41 20.22 -2.83
CA GLU A 139 9.11 21.29 -3.55
C GLU A 139 8.34 22.61 -3.54
N ALA A 140 7.00 22.56 -3.61
CA ALA A 140 6.17 23.76 -3.48
C ALA A 140 6.28 24.40 -2.09
N ILE A 141 6.33 23.59 -1.01
CA ILE A 141 6.50 24.07 0.37
C ILE A 141 7.87 24.74 0.54
N LYS A 142 8.94 24.08 0.10
CA LYS A 142 10.31 24.64 0.18
C LYS A 142 10.45 26.00 -0.50
N ARG A 143 9.76 26.20 -1.62
CA ARG A 143 9.76 27.49 -2.34
C ARG A 143 9.05 28.59 -1.56
N LYS A 144 8.01 28.26 -0.78
CA LYS A 144 7.30 29.23 0.07
C LYS A 144 8.11 29.67 1.29
N THR A 145 9.00 28.81 1.80
CA THR A 145 9.78 29.07 3.03
C THR A 145 11.17 29.67 2.77
N LYS A 146 11.66 29.72 1.53
CA LYS A 146 12.90 30.44 1.20
C LYS A 146 12.69 31.96 1.33
N PRO A 147 13.54 32.68 2.09
CA PRO A 147 13.56 34.15 2.05
C PRO A 147 13.97 34.59 0.64
N ARG A 148 13.34 35.65 0.13
CA ARG A 148 13.80 36.34 -1.08
C ARG A 148 15.17 36.97 -0.86
#